data_AF-B3R6P7-F1
#
_entry.id   AF-B3R6P7-F1
#
_cell.length_a   1.000
_cell.length_b   1.000
_cell.length_c   1.000
_cell.angle_alpha   90.00
_cell.angle_beta   90.00
_cell.angle_gamma   90.00
#
_symmetry.space_group_name_H-M   'P 1'
#
loop_
_entity.id
_entity.type
_entity.pdbx_description
1 polymer ?
#
loop_
_entity_poly.entity_id
_entity_poly.type
_entity_poly.pdbx_seq_one_letter_code
_entity_poly.pdbx_strand_id
1 'polypeptide(L)'
;MRSTAPAPVGYGATAIALHWLVALAIFAAFGLGLYMTGIPGLTPTKLKLYSWHKWLGVTIFAIAVLRVLWRATHAAPAVAPGTPAWQARAAAGAHHLLYLLIVIVPISGYLYSSAAGVPVVYLGLWKMPALIEKSDELKEVLKFAHIWLNYLMAAVVVVHAAAAVKHQFVDRDGTLGRMLPFLR
;
A
#
# COMPACT_ATOMS: atom_id res chain seq x y z
N MET A 1 -1.71 34.67 3.76
CA MET A 1 -2.02 34.30 5.15
C MET A 1 -2.12 32.78 5.23
N ARG A 2 -1.19 32.09 5.91
CA ARG A 2 -1.33 30.65 6.17
C ARG A 2 -2.37 30.49 7.29
N SER A 3 -3.48 29.82 6.98
CA SER A 3 -4.52 29.51 7.97
C SER A 3 -3.91 28.78 9.17
N THR A 4 -4.01 29.38 10.35
CA THR A 4 -3.56 28.84 11.64
C THR A 4 -4.66 28.00 12.29
N ALA A 5 -5.30 27.12 11.51
CA ALA A 5 -6.20 26.14 12.10
C ALA A 5 -5.37 25.21 13.01
N PRO A 6 -5.78 24.97 14.26
CA PRO A 6 -5.07 24.06 15.15
C PRO A 6 -5.00 22.66 14.51
N ALA A 7 -3.88 21.98 14.71
CA ALA A 7 -3.70 20.63 14.19
C ALA A 7 -4.81 19.71 14.75
N PRO A 8 -5.41 18.84 13.91
CA PRO A 8 -6.50 17.99 14.36
C PRO A 8 -6.01 17.04 15.46
N VAL A 9 -6.87 16.81 16.46
CA VAL A 9 -6.58 15.96 17.63
C VAL A 9 -6.44 14.48 17.24
N GLY A 10 -7.06 14.07 16.13
CA GLY A 10 -7.02 12.71 15.60
C GLY A 10 -7.33 12.68 14.09
N TYR A 11 -7.18 11.52 13.46
CA TYR A 11 -7.53 11.37 12.05
C TYR A 11 -9.06 11.32 11.88
N GLY A 12 -9.57 11.98 10.83
CA GLY A 12 -10.98 11.86 10.45
C GLY A 12 -11.34 10.46 9.94
N ALA A 13 -12.62 10.10 10.01
CA ALA A 13 -13.11 8.76 9.63
C ALA A 13 -12.68 8.33 8.22
N THR A 14 -12.68 9.24 7.24
CA THR A 14 -12.22 8.96 5.87
C THR A 14 -10.75 8.55 5.81
N ALA A 15 -9.86 9.22 6.54
CA ALA A 15 -8.43 8.90 6.57
C ALA A 15 -8.19 7.51 7.19
N ILE A 16 -8.96 7.19 8.23
CA ILE A 16 -8.94 5.90 8.93
C ILE A 16 -9.45 4.79 8.00
N ALA A 17 -10.60 4.99 7.35
CA ALA A 17 -11.16 4.03 6.41
C ALA A 17 -10.21 3.74 5.25
N LEU A 18 -9.68 4.79 4.61
CA LEU A 18 -8.69 4.63 3.53
C LEU A 18 -7.41 3.93 4.01
N HIS A 19 -6.99 4.14 5.26
CA HIS A 19 -5.82 3.44 5.82
C HIS A 19 -6.08 1.94 5.90
N TRP A 20 -7.16 1.56 6.57
CA TRP A 20 -7.46 0.16 6.82
C TRP A 20 -7.85 -0.59 5.56
N LEU A 21 -8.58 0.03 4.64
CA LEU A 21 -8.87 -0.56 3.33
C LEU A 21 -7.60 -0.88 2.56
N VAL A 22 -6.66 0.06 2.48
CA VAL A 22 -5.36 -0.18 1.81
C VAL A 22 -4.55 -1.24 2.54
N ALA A 23 -4.46 -1.16 3.87
CA ALA A 23 -3.69 -2.12 4.67
C ALA A 23 -4.20 -3.55 4.49
N LEU A 24 -5.51 -3.78 4.67
CA LEU A 24 -6.14 -5.09 4.52
C LEU A 24 -6.00 -5.62 3.08
N ALA A 25 -6.20 -4.76 2.08
CA ALA A 25 -6.05 -5.15 0.68
C ALA A 25 -4.59 -5.53 0.35
N ILE A 26 -3.60 -4.84 0.89
CA ILE A 26 -2.18 -5.19 0.74
C ILE A 26 -1.88 -6.55 1.37
N PHE A 27 -2.33 -6.82 2.60
CA PHE A 27 -2.15 -8.14 3.22
C PHE A 27 -2.78 -9.27 2.38
N ALA A 28 -4.00 -9.05 1.89
CA ALA A 28 -4.69 -10.00 1.02
C ALA A 28 -3.94 -10.23 -0.30
N ALA A 29 -3.53 -9.15 -0.97
CA ALA A 29 -2.83 -9.22 -2.26
C ALA A 29 -1.43 -9.85 -2.14
N PHE A 30 -0.69 -9.50 -1.08
CA PHE A 30 0.64 -10.07 -0.81
C PHE A 30 0.55 -11.56 -0.48
N GLY A 31 -0.36 -11.95 0.42
CA GLY A 31 -0.60 -13.36 0.74
C GLY A 31 -1.05 -14.17 -0.48
N LEU A 32 -1.97 -13.63 -1.27
CA LEU A 32 -2.39 -14.23 -2.55
C LEU A 32 -1.22 -14.35 -3.53
N GLY A 33 -0.35 -13.33 -3.59
CA GLY A 33 0.84 -13.33 -4.42
C GLY A 33 1.83 -14.44 -4.08
N LEU A 34 2.12 -14.63 -2.80
CA LEU A 34 2.95 -15.75 -2.31
C LEU A 34 2.31 -17.11 -2.61
N TYR A 35 1.00 -17.23 -2.39
CA TYR A 35 0.29 -18.48 -2.63
C TYR A 35 0.25 -18.85 -4.12
N MET A 36 -0.14 -17.91 -4.99
CA MET A 36 -0.33 -18.18 -6.42
C MET A 36 0.98 -18.51 -7.15
N THR A 37 2.11 -17.96 -6.70
CA THR A 37 3.43 -18.25 -7.28
C THR A 37 3.96 -19.62 -6.85
N GLY A 38 3.58 -20.11 -5.67
CA GLY A 38 3.94 -21.43 -5.16
C GLY A 38 3.23 -22.61 -5.82
N ILE A 39 2.13 -22.38 -6.56
CA ILE A 39 1.40 -23.46 -7.27
C ILE A 39 2.25 -23.99 -8.43
N PRO A 40 2.60 -25.29 -8.49
CA PRO A 40 3.38 -25.85 -9.59
C PRO A 40 2.64 -25.83 -10.92
N GLY A 41 3.39 -25.70 -12.02
CA GLY A 41 2.85 -25.73 -13.37
C GLY A 41 1.92 -24.56 -13.72
N LEU A 42 1.17 -24.73 -14.80
CA LEU A 42 0.15 -23.78 -15.27
C LEU A 42 -1.21 -24.46 -15.18
N THR A 43 -2.01 -24.07 -14.18
CA THR A 43 -3.34 -24.63 -13.94
C THR A 43 -4.43 -23.56 -14.08
N PRO A 44 -5.68 -23.92 -14.39
CA PRO A 44 -6.80 -22.98 -14.42
C PRO A 44 -6.95 -22.20 -13.10
N THR A 45 -6.76 -22.88 -11.97
CA THR A 45 -6.78 -22.26 -10.63
C THR A 45 -5.69 -21.21 -10.50
N LYS A 46 -4.45 -21.50 -10.90
CA LYS A 46 -3.34 -20.55 -10.85
C LYS A 46 -3.66 -19.30 -11.69
N LEU A 47 -4.11 -19.47 -12.93
CA LEU A 47 -4.49 -18.36 -13.81
C LEU A 47 -5.63 -17.50 -13.23
N LYS A 48 -6.61 -18.13 -12.58
CA LYS A 48 -7.69 -17.44 -11.86
C LYS A 48 -7.16 -16.59 -10.71
N LEU A 49 -6.25 -17.13 -9.90
CA LEU A 49 -5.63 -16.41 -8.78
C LEU A 49 -4.76 -15.23 -9.27
N TYR A 50 -4.03 -15.40 -10.37
CA TYR A 50 -3.32 -14.27 -11.01
C TYR A 50 -4.28 -13.16 -11.44
N SER A 51 -5.47 -13.51 -11.95
CA SER A 51 -6.49 -12.51 -12.30
C SER A 51 -6.99 -11.77 -11.06
N TRP A 52 -7.31 -12.50 -9.98
CA TRP A 52 -7.72 -11.90 -8.70
C TRP A 52 -6.64 -10.99 -8.10
N HIS A 53 -5.38 -11.41 -8.17
CA HIS A 53 -4.24 -10.60 -7.71
C HIS A 53 -4.13 -9.30 -8.52
N LYS A 54 -4.29 -9.36 -9.85
CA LYS A 54 -4.33 -8.16 -10.70
C LYS A 54 -5.51 -7.24 -10.35
N TRP A 55 -6.68 -7.81 -10.07
CA TRP A 55 -7.84 -7.03 -9.64
C TRP A 55 -7.57 -6.29 -8.34
N LEU A 56 -7.05 -7.00 -7.33
CA LEU A 56 -6.63 -6.37 -6.08
C LEU A 56 -5.60 -5.27 -6.32
N GLY A 57 -4.60 -5.49 -7.20
CA GLY A 57 -3.61 -4.47 -7.55
C GLY A 57 -4.24 -3.18 -8.11
N VAL A 58 -5.19 -3.31 -9.04
CA VAL A 58 -5.94 -2.16 -9.60
C VAL A 58 -6.77 -1.47 -8.53
N THR A 59 -7.48 -2.23 -7.68
CA THR A 59 -8.28 -1.69 -6.58
C THR A 59 -7.41 -0.95 -5.56
N ILE A 60 -6.29 -1.54 -5.15
CA ILE A 60 -5.33 -0.94 -4.22
C ILE A 60 -4.81 0.36 -4.80
N PHE A 61 -4.44 0.40 -6.09
CA PHE A 61 -3.96 1.61 -6.74
C PHE A 61 -5.01 2.73 -6.68
N ALA A 62 -6.27 2.43 -7.01
CA ALA A 62 -7.35 3.42 -6.96
C ALA A 62 -7.54 3.99 -5.54
N ILE A 63 -7.61 3.12 -4.52
CA ILE A 63 -7.76 3.55 -3.12
C ILE A 63 -6.51 4.29 -2.64
N ALA A 64 -5.32 3.87 -3.06
CA ALA A 64 -4.05 4.51 -2.73
C ALA A 64 -3.97 5.94 -3.29
N VAL A 65 -4.42 6.16 -4.53
CA VAL A 65 -4.52 7.51 -5.11
C VAL A 65 -5.46 8.38 -4.28
N LEU A 66 -6.66 7.88 -3.94
CA LEU A 66 -7.59 8.61 -3.06
C LEU A 66 -6.95 8.92 -1.70
N ARG A 67 -6.21 7.98 -1.13
CA ARG A 67 -5.49 8.13 0.14
C ARG A 67 -4.39 9.20 0.06
N VAL A 68 -3.59 9.20 -1.00
CA VAL A 68 -2.54 10.20 -1.23
C VAL A 68 -3.16 11.58 -1.39
N LEU A 69 -4.18 11.71 -2.23
CA LEU A 69 -4.91 12.97 -2.43
C LEU A 69 -5.51 13.47 -1.12
N TRP A 70 -6.17 12.60 -0.36
CA TRP A 70 -6.73 12.96 0.94
C TRP A 70 -5.65 13.48 1.90
N ARG A 71 -4.51 12.80 1.99
CA ARG A 71 -3.39 13.24 2.84
C ARG A 71 -2.76 14.55 2.36
N ALA A 72 -2.76 14.81 1.06
CA ALA A 72 -2.23 16.05 0.49
C ALA A 72 -3.13 17.25 0.81
N THR A 73 -4.45 17.06 0.89
CA THR A 73 -5.41 18.13 1.17
C THR A 73 -5.82 18.26 2.64
N HIS A 74 -5.51 17.27 3.49
CA HIS A 74 -5.87 17.28 4.92
C HIS A 74 -4.65 17.10 5.81
N ALA A 75 -4.49 17.99 6.79
CA ALA A 75 -3.42 17.91 7.77
C ALA A 75 -3.51 16.64 8.62
N ALA A 76 -2.36 16.00 8.86
CA ALA A 76 -2.27 14.92 9.84
C ALA A 76 -2.18 15.51 11.27
N PRO A 77 -2.66 14.79 12.29
CA PRO A 77 -2.41 15.15 13.69
C PRO A 77 -0.92 15.33 13.98
N ALA A 78 -0.59 16.26 14.88
CA ALA A 78 0.78 16.47 15.33
C ALA A 78 1.34 15.20 15.97
N VAL A 79 2.66 15.00 15.87
CA VAL A 79 3.35 13.90 16.56
C VAL A 79 3.10 14.01 18.07
N ALA A 80 3.07 12.87 18.78
CA ALA A 80 2.85 12.88 20.22
C ALA A 80 3.85 13.79 20.96
N PRO A 81 3.40 14.54 21.99
CA PRO A 81 4.30 15.36 22.80
C PRO A 81 5.43 14.52 23.39
N GLY A 82 6.66 15.05 23.38
CA GLY A 82 7.83 14.34 23.91
C GLY A 82 8.46 13.30 22.98
N THR A 83 7.90 13.05 21.79
CA THR A 83 8.55 12.16 20.80
C THR A 83 9.93 12.70 20.40
N PRO A 84 11.02 11.91 20.52
CA PRO A 84 12.35 12.32 20.09
C PRO A 84 12.40 12.71 18.61
N ALA A 85 13.20 13.73 18.27
CA ALA A 85 13.28 14.24 16.91
C ALA A 85 13.67 13.17 15.87
N TRP A 86 14.50 12.20 16.24
CA TRP A 86 14.88 11.09 15.35
C TRP A 86 13.70 10.15 15.07
N GLN A 87 12.83 9.88 16.05
CA GLN A 87 11.62 9.07 15.84
C GLN A 87 10.62 9.81 14.95
N ALA A 88 10.43 11.12 15.18
CA ALA A 88 9.56 11.93 14.33
C ALA A 88 10.03 11.94 12.86
N ARG A 89 11.34 12.09 12.62
CA ARG A 89 11.93 12.03 11.27
C ARG A 89 11.82 10.62 10.66
N ALA A 90 12.09 9.57 11.43
CA ALA A 90 11.95 8.19 10.97
C ALA A 90 10.50 7.87 10.60
N ALA A 91 9.53 8.28 11.41
CA ALA A 91 8.11 8.12 11.14
C ALA A 91 7.68 8.89 9.88
N ALA A 92 8.17 10.12 9.68
CA ALA A 92 7.90 10.87 8.46
C ALA A 92 8.48 10.14 7.22
N GLY A 93 9.74 9.72 7.29
CA GLY A 93 10.42 8.97 6.22
C GLY A 93 9.71 7.66 5.88
N ALA A 94 9.34 6.86 6.88
CA ALA A 94 8.59 5.62 6.69
C ALA A 94 7.22 5.88 6.03
N HIS A 95 6.49 6.92 6.45
CA HIS A 95 5.23 7.27 5.79
C HIS A 95 5.43 7.69 4.34
N HIS A 96 6.41 8.54 4.03
CA HIS A 96 6.70 8.93 2.66
C HIS A 96 7.06 7.73 1.78
N LEU A 97 7.89 6.82 2.30
CA LEU A 97 8.25 5.59 1.61
C LEU A 97 7.02 4.69 1.38
N LEU A 98 6.17 4.50 2.39
CA LEU A 98 4.93 3.74 2.23
C LEU A 98 4.00 4.37 1.19
N TYR A 99 3.81 5.70 1.22
CA TYR A 99 3.01 6.41 0.21
C TYR A 99 3.55 6.21 -1.20
N LEU A 100 4.87 6.22 -1.37
CA LEU A 100 5.50 5.92 -2.66
C LEU A 100 5.24 4.47 -3.08
N LEU A 101 5.45 3.52 -2.17
CA LEU A 101 5.35 2.09 -2.48
C LEU A 101 3.91 1.66 -2.78
N ILE A 102 2.89 2.22 -2.12
CA ILE A 102 1.48 1.85 -2.39
C ILE A 102 1.02 2.27 -3.79
N VAL A 103 1.77 3.16 -4.44
CA VAL A 103 1.56 3.63 -5.81
C VAL A 103 2.45 2.87 -6.80
N ILE A 104 3.76 2.76 -6.52
CA ILE A 104 4.72 2.17 -7.47
C ILE A 104 4.56 0.64 -7.58
N VAL A 105 4.23 -0.06 -6.50
CA VAL A 105 4.04 -1.53 -6.53
C VAL A 105 2.94 -1.93 -7.52
N PRO A 106 1.70 -1.40 -7.48
CA PRO A 106 0.69 -1.77 -8.47
C PRO A 106 1.02 -1.28 -9.89
N ILE A 107 1.67 -0.12 -10.05
CA ILE A 107 2.13 0.34 -11.37
C ILE A 107 3.13 -0.66 -11.96
N SER A 108 4.14 -1.08 -11.20
CA SER A 108 5.13 -2.05 -11.67
C SER A 108 4.49 -3.40 -12.04
N GLY A 109 3.49 -3.85 -11.27
CA GLY A 109 2.74 -5.07 -11.59
C GLY A 109 1.88 -4.95 -12.84
N TYR A 110 1.27 -3.78 -13.06
CA TYR A 110 0.47 -3.49 -14.25
C TYR A 110 1.34 -3.43 -15.52
N LEU A 111 2.47 -2.74 -15.43
CA LEU A 111 3.47 -2.69 -16.51
C LEU A 111 4.06 -4.07 -16.78
N TYR A 112 4.36 -4.85 -15.73
CA TYR A 112 4.81 -6.24 -15.89
C TYR A 112 3.79 -7.06 -16.70
N SER A 113 2.49 -6.97 -16.37
CA SER A 113 1.45 -7.65 -17.13
C SER A 113 1.40 -7.20 -18.60
N SER A 114 1.58 -5.90 -18.84
CA SER A 114 1.61 -5.33 -20.20
C SER A 114 2.81 -5.84 -21.01
N ALA A 115 4.01 -5.80 -20.44
CA ALA A 115 5.23 -6.32 -21.06
C ALA A 115 5.18 -7.84 -21.31
N ALA A 116 4.47 -8.59 -20.45
CA ALA A 116 4.22 -10.01 -20.66
C ALA A 116 3.22 -10.30 -21.79
N GLY A 117 2.55 -9.27 -22.34
CA GLY A 117 1.46 -9.43 -23.31
C GLY A 117 0.21 -10.05 -22.72
N VAL A 118 0.04 -10.00 -21.38
CA VAL A 118 -1.11 -10.58 -20.70
C VAL A 118 -2.09 -9.46 -20.32
N PRO A 119 -3.31 -9.45 -20.88
CA PRO A 119 -4.26 -8.39 -20.58
C PRO A 119 -4.69 -8.42 -19.10
N VAL A 120 -4.96 -7.24 -18.57
CA VAL A 120 -5.64 -7.07 -17.27
C VAL A 120 -7.12 -6.85 -17.56
N VAL A 121 -7.94 -7.88 -17.34
CA VAL A 121 -9.40 -7.76 -17.46
C VAL A 121 -9.99 -7.57 -16.07
N TYR A 122 -10.13 -6.32 -15.63
CA TYR A 122 -10.56 -5.98 -14.29
C TYR A 122 -11.97 -6.51 -14.00
N LEU A 123 -12.09 -7.30 -12.93
CA LEU A 123 -13.30 -8.01 -12.49
C LEU A 123 -13.93 -8.92 -13.57
N GLY A 124 -13.20 -9.24 -14.65
CA GLY A 124 -13.74 -9.95 -15.80
C GLY A 124 -14.64 -9.10 -16.70
N LEU A 125 -14.81 -7.82 -16.41
CA LEU A 125 -15.75 -6.92 -17.10
C LEU A 125 -15.04 -5.91 -18.00
N TRP A 126 -13.94 -5.34 -17.52
CA TRP A 126 -13.25 -4.24 -18.21
C TRP A 126 -11.85 -4.65 -18.63
N LYS A 127 -11.61 -4.76 -19.94
CA LYS A 127 -10.24 -4.95 -20.47
C LYS A 127 -9.47 -3.63 -20.39
N MET A 128 -8.54 -3.56 -19.45
CA MET A 128 -7.73 -2.36 -19.24
C MET A 128 -6.71 -2.19 -20.40
N PRO A 129 -6.36 -0.94 -20.77
CA PRO A 129 -5.45 -0.69 -21.88
C PRO A 129 -4.01 -1.12 -21.54
N ALA A 130 -3.33 -1.77 -22.49
CA ALA A 130 -1.89 -1.98 -22.35
C ALA A 130 -1.18 -0.62 -22.41
N LEU A 131 -0.36 -0.31 -21.40
CA LEU A 131 0.37 0.98 -21.35
C LEU A 131 1.71 0.93 -22.09
N ILE A 132 2.23 -0.29 -22.29
CA ILE A 132 3.45 -0.56 -23.04
C ILE A 132 3.23 -1.80 -23.90
N GLU A 133 4.02 -1.92 -24.96
CA GLU A 133 4.04 -3.08 -25.82
C GLU A 133 4.66 -4.30 -25.12
N LYS A 134 4.36 -5.48 -25.67
CA LYS A 134 4.98 -6.72 -25.21
C LYS A 134 6.49 -6.66 -25.44
N SER A 135 7.27 -6.96 -24.42
CA SER A 135 8.73 -7.02 -24.49
C SER A 135 9.24 -8.01 -23.45
N ASP A 136 9.94 -9.06 -23.89
CA ASP A 136 10.48 -10.09 -22.99
C ASP A 136 11.59 -9.56 -22.07
N GLU A 137 12.37 -8.58 -22.54
CA GLU A 137 13.38 -7.89 -21.73
C GLU A 137 12.73 -7.09 -20.60
N LEU A 138 11.76 -6.21 -20.94
CA LEU A 138 11.05 -5.42 -19.92
C LEU A 138 10.24 -6.30 -18.97
N LYS A 139 9.70 -7.41 -19.46
CA LYS A 139 8.95 -8.38 -18.65
C LYS A 139 9.81 -8.88 -17.48
N GLU A 140 11.05 -9.30 -17.72
CA GLU A 140 11.92 -9.81 -16.65
C GLU A 140 12.34 -8.69 -15.68
N VAL A 141 12.66 -7.50 -16.19
CA VAL A 141 12.99 -6.33 -15.35
C VAL A 141 11.81 -5.93 -14.46
N LEU A 142 10.61 -5.82 -15.02
CA LEU A 142 9.41 -5.41 -14.30
C LEU A 142 8.93 -6.48 -13.31
N LYS A 143 9.09 -7.77 -13.65
CA LYS A 143 8.87 -8.86 -12.71
C LYS A 143 9.80 -8.77 -11.50
N PHE A 144 11.10 -8.61 -11.75
CA PHE A 144 12.09 -8.42 -10.70
C PHE A 144 11.75 -7.22 -9.83
N ALA A 145 11.52 -6.06 -10.43
CA ALA A 145 11.15 -4.83 -9.73
C ALA A 145 9.89 -5.03 -8.89
N HIS A 146 8.83 -5.60 -9.46
CA HIS A 146 7.57 -5.82 -8.74
C HIS A 146 7.77 -6.70 -7.51
N ILE A 147 8.49 -7.83 -7.63
CA ILE A 147 8.74 -8.75 -6.52
C ILE A 147 9.54 -8.05 -5.40
N TRP A 148 10.65 -7.39 -5.74
CA TRP A 148 11.50 -6.75 -4.74
C TRP A 148 10.85 -5.52 -4.09
N LEU A 149 10.06 -4.75 -4.84
CA LEU A 149 9.26 -3.66 -4.28
C LEU A 149 8.20 -4.20 -3.30
N ASN A 150 7.60 -5.36 -3.57
CA ASN A 150 6.69 -6.01 -2.62
C ASN A 150 7.41 -6.48 -1.35
N TYR A 151 8.62 -7.05 -1.44
CA TYR A 151 9.40 -7.41 -0.26
C TYR A 151 9.84 -6.19 0.55
N LEU A 152 10.26 -5.12 -0.11
CA LEU A 152 10.55 -3.84 0.54
C LEU A 152 9.31 -3.29 1.25
N MET A 153 8.16 -3.27 0.57
CA MET A 153 6.89 -2.89 1.16
C MET A 153 6.57 -3.72 2.41
N ALA A 154 6.67 -5.05 2.32
CA ALA A 154 6.40 -5.94 3.44
C ALA A 154 7.31 -5.63 4.65
N ALA A 155 8.61 -5.45 4.42
CA ALA A 155 9.56 -5.09 5.48
C ALA A 155 9.20 -3.76 6.15
N VAL A 156 8.88 -2.72 5.36
CA VAL A 156 8.51 -1.40 5.90
C VAL A 156 7.17 -1.47 6.64
N VAL A 157 6.18 -2.24 6.14
CA VAL A 157 4.89 -2.46 6.82
C VAL A 157 5.09 -3.16 8.17
N VAL A 158 5.95 -4.18 8.24
CA VAL A 158 6.28 -4.86 9.51
C VAL A 158 6.88 -3.89 10.50
N VAL A 159 7.88 -3.10 10.10
CA VAL A 159 8.50 -2.08 10.96
C VAL A 159 7.48 -1.03 11.39
N HIS A 160 6.64 -0.56 10.48
CA HIS A 160 5.59 0.41 10.75
C HIS A 160 4.56 -0.10 11.77
N ALA A 161 4.06 -1.33 11.59
CA ALA A 161 3.11 -1.96 12.49
C ALA A 161 3.74 -2.22 13.87
N ALA A 162 4.98 -2.73 13.90
CA ALA A 162 5.72 -2.97 15.14
C ALA A 162 5.95 -1.66 15.91
N ALA A 163 6.30 -0.56 15.22
CA ALA A 163 6.41 0.75 15.83
C ALA A 163 5.07 1.21 16.41
N ALA A 164 3.96 1.09 15.69
CA ALA A 164 2.64 1.48 16.19
C ALA A 164 2.23 0.67 17.44
N VAL A 165 2.50 -0.63 17.46
CA VAL A 165 2.30 -1.50 18.64
C VAL A 165 3.20 -1.07 19.80
N LYS A 166 4.48 -0.79 19.54
CA LYS A 166 5.43 -0.30 20.56
C LYS A 166 4.97 1.04 21.15
N HIS A 167 4.52 1.98 20.32
CA HIS A 167 3.96 3.26 20.77
C HIS A 167 2.69 3.08 21.62
N GLN A 168 1.83 2.11 21.28
CA GLN A 168 0.62 1.83 22.06
C GLN A 168 0.91 1.20 23.43
N PHE A 169 1.75 0.16 23.47
CA PHE A 169 1.88 -0.67 24.68
C PHE A 169 3.11 -0.35 25.54
N VAL A 170 4.18 0.19 24.94
CA VAL A 170 5.41 0.56 25.66
C VAL A 170 5.41 2.05 25.98
N ASP A 171 5.33 2.90 24.96
CA ASP A 171 5.37 4.36 25.15
C ASP A 171 4.05 4.90 25.70
N ARG A 172 2.93 4.21 25.43
CA ARG A 172 1.58 4.57 25.86
C ARG A 172 1.17 6.00 25.46
N ASP A 173 1.55 6.42 24.26
CA ASP A 173 1.35 7.78 23.77
C ASP A 173 0.07 7.97 22.93
N GLY A 174 -0.74 6.90 22.82
CA GLY A 174 -2.02 6.90 22.10
C GLY A 174 -1.88 6.99 20.58
N THR A 175 -0.70 6.77 20.01
CA THR A 175 -0.48 6.85 18.55
C THR A 175 -1.40 5.91 17.77
N LEU A 176 -1.52 4.65 18.20
CA LEU A 176 -2.38 3.67 17.52
C LEU A 176 -3.87 4.01 17.68
N GLY A 177 -4.29 4.54 18.82
CA GLY A 177 -5.65 5.01 19.08
C GLY A 177 -6.14 6.07 18.07
N ARG A 178 -5.23 6.81 17.44
CA ARG A 178 -5.57 7.78 16.37
C ARG A 178 -6.00 7.11 15.06
N MET A 179 -5.68 5.83 14.86
CA MET A 179 -6.12 5.01 13.72
C MET A 179 -7.13 3.94 14.12
N LEU A 180 -7.26 3.60 15.40
CA LEU A 180 -8.26 2.69 15.97
C LEU A 180 -9.02 3.41 17.09
N PRO A 181 -10.05 4.21 16.78
CA PRO A 181 -10.69 5.12 17.75
C PRO A 181 -11.32 4.44 18.97
N PHE A 182 -11.55 3.12 18.92
CA PHE A 182 -12.07 2.32 20.02
C PHE A 182 -10.97 1.85 21.01
N LEU A 183 -9.70 1.94 20.63
CA LEU A 183 -8.56 1.75 21.52
C LEU A 183 -8.25 3.11 22.16
N ARG A 184 -8.76 3.33 23.38
CA ARG A 184 -8.29 4.41 24.25
C ARG A 184 -7.20 3.90 25.16
#